data_AF-A0A9P7X1B2-F1
#
_entry.id   AF-A0A9P7X1B2-F1
#
_cell.length_a   1.000
_cell.length_b   1.000
_cell.length_c   1.000
_cell.angle_alpha   90.00
_cell.angle_beta   90.00
_cell.angle_gamma   90.00
#
_symmetry.space_group_name_H-M   'P 1'
#
loop_
_entity.id
_entity.type
_entity.pdbx_description
1 polymer ?
#
loop_
_entity_poly.entity_id
_entity_poly.type
_entity_poly.pdbx_seq_one_letter_code
_entity_poly.pdbx_strand_id
1 'polypeptide(L)'
;MLVRKGLRKVPILKRSYHDRSFGYRKSRTLQIPDYTASELANRAENAALLRYVDSVRQHGHRAAKIDPLDMLERDDVAALDPARYGLKDLDKTYPVHGILWNTQMPEGPDGAKDQAVWKLRDIVTFLREVYVGKIAYEFMHSPSKSERLWFTHLLESSPYTSSMDIAEKKKTWSLLARSETFDHFLQAKFPNLKRYGLEGAESMLPALNTLFSIAAKAGVENIVACMPHRGRLSLLTDLLQLSPTALFHKIKGGSEVPEDLGATADVTSHLASSPTLQYDGAAKPIHVSLLQNPSHLEAINPVAMGKARAKQFALVRDAAPDCALGDKVMCVQLHGDAAFTGQGVVMETLGLSNLPHYTTGGSIHIVVNNKLSAQRTTYINYGLIPWG
;
A
#
# COMPACT_ATOMS: atom_id res chain seq x y z
N MET A 1 52.89 47.30 -14.91
CA MET A 1 52.72 47.03 -13.46
C MET A 1 51.42 46.25 -13.28
N LEU A 2 51.51 44.93 -13.08
CA LEU A 2 50.38 44.02 -12.94
C LEU A 2 49.55 44.38 -11.69
N VAL A 3 48.27 44.68 -11.86
CA VAL A 3 47.30 44.67 -10.75
C VAL A 3 46.41 43.45 -10.92
N ARG A 4 46.77 42.37 -10.20
CA ARG A 4 45.92 41.20 -9.98
C ARG A 4 44.64 41.67 -9.28
N LYS A 5 43.53 41.81 -10.03
CA LYS A 5 42.20 41.90 -9.42
C LYS A 5 41.90 40.57 -8.75
N GLY A 6 41.83 40.59 -7.42
CA GLY A 6 41.55 39.41 -6.61
C GLY A 6 40.22 38.78 -7.01
N LEU A 7 40.27 37.51 -7.43
CA LEU A 7 39.09 36.65 -7.42
C LEU A 7 38.58 36.59 -5.98
N ARG A 8 37.43 37.21 -5.72
CA ARG A 8 36.65 36.90 -4.51
C ARG A 8 36.33 35.41 -4.57
N LYS A 9 36.95 34.63 -3.69
CA LYS A 9 36.54 33.25 -3.42
C LYS A 9 35.10 33.32 -2.93
N VAL A 10 34.14 33.00 -3.81
CA VAL A 10 32.79 32.64 -3.40
C VAL A 10 32.98 31.46 -2.44
N PRO A 11 32.50 31.52 -1.18
CA PRO A 11 32.60 30.38 -0.30
C PRO A 11 31.81 29.26 -0.96
N ILE A 12 32.51 28.23 -1.42
CA ILE A 12 31.86 26.97 -1.78
C ILE A 12 31.34 26.43 -0.46
N LEU A 13 30.12 26.81 -0.11
CA LEU A 13 29.35 26.19 0.96
C LEU A 13 29.29 24.71 0.58
N LYS A 14 30.10 23.88 1.26
CA LYS A 14 30.01 22.43 1.19
C LYS A 14 28.63 22.05 1.72
N ARG A 15 27.62 22.00 0.84
CA ARG A 15 26.33 21.41 1.18
C ARG A 15 26.58 19.93 1.35
N SER A 16 26.45 19.45 2.59
CA SER A 16 26.51 18.02 2.88
C SER A 16 25.17 17.40 2.54
N TYR A 17 25.14 16.15 2.12
CA TYR A 17 23.89 15.47 1.71
C TYR A 17 22.80 15.48 2.81
N HIS A 18 23.22 15.55 4.08
CA HIS A 18 22.37 15.61 5.28
C HIS A 18 22.44 16.94 6.03
N ASP A 19 22.85 18.03 5.38
CA ASP A 19 23.10 19.34 6.02
C ASP A 19 21.83 20.04 6.58
N ARG A 20 20.68 19.36 6.63
CA ARG A 20 19.37 19.96 6.97
C ARG A 20 19.07 21.19 6.11
N SER A 21 19.71 21.30 4.95
CA SER A 21 19.40 22.32 3.97
C SER A 21 18.03 22.09 3.33
N PHE A 22 17.65 23.06 2.52
CA PHE A 22 16.43 23.10 1.74
C PHE A 22 16.12 21.75 1.05
N GLY A 23 15.12 21.03 1.59
CA GLY A 23 14.69 19.73 1.08
C GLY A 23 14.95 18.55 2.03
N TYR A 24 16.03 18.54 2.82
CA TYR A 24 16.26 17.44 3.75
C TYR A 24 15.36 17.58 4.98
N ARG A 25 14.49 16.60 5.21
CA ARG A 25 13.72 16.43 6.44
C ARG A 25 14.09 15.10 7.07
N LYS A 26 14.42 15.10 8.37
CA LYS A 26 14.69 13.86 9.09
C LYS A 26 13.42 13.03 9.13
N SER A 27 13.50 11.77 8.75
CA SER A 27 12.35 10.85 8.84
C SER A 27 11.92 10.69 10.30
N ARG A 28 10.61 10.55 10.53
CA ARG A 28 10.08 10.21 11.85
C ARG A 28 10.46 8.77 12.15
N THR A 29 10.99 8.51 13.34
CA THR A 29 11.26 7.15 13.79
C THR A 29 10.12 6.74 14.72
N LEU A 30 9.33 5.75 14.32
CA LEU A 30 8.38 5.11 15.23
C LEU A 30 9.18 4.30 16.26
N GLN A 31 8.98 4.59 17.54
CA GLN A 31 9.56 3.83 18.65
C GLN A 31 8.41 3.27 19.46
N ILE A 32 8.24 1.95 19.39
CA ILE A 32 7.29 1.23 20.26
C ILE A 32 8.03 0.86 21.55
N PRO A 33 7.43 1.05 22.74
CA PRO A 33 8.02 0.62 24.00
C PRO A 33 8.47 -0.84 23.95
N ASP A 34 9.57 -1.11 24.64
CA ASP A 34 10.05 -2.49 24.78
C ASP A 34 9.17 -3.29 25.75
N TYR A 35 9.31 -4.61 25.72
CA TYR A 35 8.65 -5.54 26.63
C TYR A 35 8.97 -5.22 28.09
N THR A 36 7.96 -5.36 28.94
CA THR A 36 8.08 -5.31 30.40
C THR A 36 8.87 -6.52 30.93
N ALA A 37 9.35 -6.43 32.18
CA ALA A 37 10.09 -7.53 32.81
C ALA A 37 9.27 -8.83 32.90
N SER A 38 7.96 -8.72 33.14
CA SER A 38 7.03 -9.86 33.18
C SER A 38 6.90 -10.53 31.80
N GLU A 39 6.77 -9.73 30.74
CA GLU A 39 6.69 -10.24 29.37
C GLU A 39 8.00 -10.92 28.96
N LEU A 40 9.16 -10.36 29.32
CA LEU A 40 10.46 -10.96 29.05
C LEU A 40 10.63 -12.30 29.79
N ALA A 41 10.20 -12.40 31.05
CA ALA A 41 10.21 -13.64 31.80
C ALA A 41 9.33 -14.71 31.14
N ASN A 42 8.09 -14.35 30.79
CA ASN A 42 7.18 -15.27 30.08
C ASN A 42 7.78 -15.75 28.75
N ARG A 43 8.34 -14.84 27.95
CA ARG A 43 8.99 -15.17 26.66
C ARG A 43 10.17 -16.12 26.83
N ALA A 44 10.92 -16.00 27.92
CA ALA A 44 12.05 -16.89 28.22
C ALA A 44 11.58 -18.28 28.65
N GLU A 45 10.60 -18.36 29.56
CA GLU A 45 10.05 -19.63 30.05
C GLU A 45 9.30 -20.39 28.94
N ASN A 46 8.56 -19.66 28.09
CA ASN A 46 7.77 -20.21 27.00
C ASN A 46 8.43 -20.00 25.63
N ALA A 47 9.76 -20.16 25.55
CA ALA A 47 10.54 -19.95 24.33
C ALA A 47 10.06 -20.82 23.14
N ALA A 48 9.59 -22.04 23.41
CA ALA A 48 9.01 -22.93 22.38
C ALA A 48 7.76 -22.32 21.74
N LEU A 49 6.87 -21.75 22.57
CA LEU A 49 5.67 -21.07 22.12
C LEU A 49 6.01 -19.82 21.31
N LEU A 50 6.94 -19.01 21.80
CA LEU A 50 7.39 -17.81 21.09
C LEU A 50 7.92 -18.15 19.69
N ARG A 51 8.77 -19.18 19.58
CA ARG A 51 9.32 -19.62 18.28
C ARG A 51 8.22 -20.08 17.32
N TYR A 52 7.21 -20.80 17.83
CA TYR A 52 6.05 -21.19 17.02
C TYR A 52 5.29 -19.97 16.51
N VAL A 53 4.98 -19.02 17.40
CA VAL A 53 4.23 -17.80 17.06
C VAL A 53 4.98 -16.96 16.02
N ASP A 54 6.28 -16.72 16.23
CA ASP A 54 7.10 -15.96 15.29
C ASP A 54 7.23 -16.67 13.94
N SER A 55 7.29 -18.00 13.94
CA SER A 55 7.24 -18.79 12.70
C SER A 55 5.92 -18.61 11.94
N VAL A 56 4.77 -18.59 12.64
CA VAL A 56 3.48 -18.33 12.00
C VAL A 56 3.43 -16.92 11.43
N ARG A 57 3.93 -15.90 12.15
CA ARG A 57 4.05 -14.52 11.64
C ARG A 57 4.92 -14.44 10.39
N GLN A 58 6.01 -15.21 10.35
CA GLN A 58 6.96 -15.18 9.25
C GLN A 58 6.47 -15.96 8.02
N HIS A 59 5.79 -17.09 8.22
CA HIS A 59 5.48 -18.05 7.15
C HIS A 59 3.99 -18.25 6.87
N GLY A 60 3.09 -17.66 7.66
CA GLY A 60 1.64 -17.82 7.51
C GLY A 60 1.13 -17.43 6.12
N HIS A 61 1.73 -16.42 5.51
CA HIS A 61 1.41 -15.97 4.15
C HIS A 61 1.47 -17.11 3.10
N ARG A 62 2.35 -18.10 3.29
CA ARG A 62 2.52 -19.23 2.36
C ARG A 62 1.32 -20.18 2.34
N ALA A 63 0.57 -20.23 3.44
CA ALA A 63 -0.64 -21.06 3.57
C ALA A 63 -1.94 -20.27 3.33
N ALA A 64 -1.85 -18.95 3.12
CA ALA A 64 -3.01 -18.08 2.99
C ALA A 64 -3.79 -18.32 1.67
N LYS A 65 -5.11 -18.13 1.73
CA LYS A 65 -6.03 -18.33 0.59
C LYS A 65 -6.25 -17.02 -0.17
N ILE A 66 -5.20 -16.56 -0.82
CA ILE A 66 -5.15 -15.28 -1.56
C ILE A 66 -5.47 -15.40 -3.05
N ASP A 67 -5.57 -16.62 -3.57
CA ASP A 67 -5.86 -16.88 -4.97
C ASP A 67 -7.38 -16.99 -5.21
N PRO A 68 -8.00 -16.05 -5.93
CA PRO A 68 -9.43 -16.14 -6.23
C PRO A 68 -9.78 -17.28 -7.19
N LEU A 69 -8.82 -17.78 -7.98
CA LEU A 69 -9.04 -18.90 -8.90
C LEU A 69 -8.77 -20.27 -8.24
N ASP A 70 -8.18 -20.26 -7.05
CA ASP A 70 -7.71 -21.45 -6.31
C ASP A 70 -6.93 -22.47 -7.16
N MET A 71 -6.14 -21.97 -8.12
CA MET A 71 -5.33 -22.78 -9.04
C MET A 71 -3.93 -23.07 -8.50
N LEU A 72 -3.49 -22.33 -7.47
CA LEU A 72 -2.19 -22.55 -6.84
C LEU A 72 -2.24 -23.81 -5.96
N GLU A 73 -1.46 -24.82 -6.33
CA GLU A 73 -1.10 -25.89 -5.39
C GLU A 73 -0.26 -25.28 -4.26
N ARG A 74 -0.74 -25.46 -3.03
CA ARG A 74 -0.07 -24.93 -1.82
C ARG A 74 0.55 -26.09 -1.09
N ASP A 75 1.88 -26.04 -0.93
CA ASP A 75 2.59 -27.00 -0.11
C ASP A 75 2.17 -26.86 1.37
N ASP A 76 2.15 -27.99 2.08
CA ASP A 76 2.03 -27.97 3.53
C ASP A 76 3.21 -27.19 4.14
N VAL A 77 2.87 -26.07 4.79
CA VAL A 77 3.88 -25.23 5.44
C VAL A 77 4.23 -25.85 6.77
N ALA A 78 5.25 -26.71 6.75
CA ALA A 78 5.82 -27.37 7.92
C ALA A 78 6.03 -26.43 9.13
N ALA A 79 6.41 -25.17 8.87
CA ALA A 79 6.68 -24.16 9.89
C ALA A 79 5.44 -23.78 10.73
N LEU A 80 4.23 -24.10 10.26
CA LEU A 80 2.94 -23.84 10.94
C LEU A 80 2.47 -25.01 11.81
N ASP A 81 3.25 -26.09 11.92
CA ASP A 81 2.95 -27.23 12.80
C ASP A 81 3.54 -26.99 14.22
N PRO A 82 2.70 -26.82 15.26
CA PRO A 82 3.16 -26.62 16.63
C PRO A 82 3.98 -27.81 17.16
N ALA A 83 3.77 -29.03 16.67
CA ALA A 83 4.49 -30.22 17.12
C ALA A 83 5.99 -30.13 16.85
N ARG A 84 6.41 -29.40 15.81
CA ARG A 84 7.83 -29.14 15.49
C ARG A 84 8.57 -28.31 16.53
N TYR A 85 7.82 -27.59 17.36
CA TYR A 85 8.34 -26.76 18.44
C TYR A 85 8.23 -27.47 19.80
N GLY A 86 7.84 -28.75 19.83
CA GLY A 86 7.60 -29.50 21.06
C GLY A 86 6.22 -29.23 21.69
N LEU A 87 5.35 -28.49 21.01
CA LEU A 87 4.01 -28.14 21.47
C LEU A 87 3.00 -29.18 20.94
N LYS A 88 2.94 -30.34 21.60
CA LYS A 88 2.10 -31.48 21.18
C LYS A 88 0.75 -31.55 21.91
N ASP A 89 0.73 -31.14 23.17
CA ASP A 89 -0.48 -31.13 23.98
C ASP A 89 -1.30 -29.87 23.66
N LEU A 90 -2.38 -30.06 22.91
CA LEU A 90 -3.28 -28.99 22.49
C LEU A 90 -4.10 -28.40 23.65
N ASP A 91 -4.26 -29.14 24.74
CA ASP A 91 -5.04 -28.72 25.91
C ASP A 91 -4.18 -28.11 27.02
N LYS A 92 -2.85 -28.23 26.91
CA LYS A 92 -1.91 -27.50 27.75
C LYS A 92 -2.09 -25.99 27.59
N THR A 93 -2.09 -25.31 28.73
CA THR A 93 -2.27 -23.87 28.82
C THR A 93 -0.95 -23.12 28.88
N TYR A 94 -0.94 -21.91 28.32
CA TYR A 94 0.23 -21.04 28.27
C TYR A 94 -0.15 -19.60 28.61
N PRO A 95 0.64 -18.89 29.41
CA PRO A 95 0.52 -17.44 29.52
C PRO A 95 0.88 -16.78 28.19
N VAL A 96 -0.03 -15.99 27.61
CA VAL A 96 0.16 -15.40 26.27
C VAL A 96 0.62 -13.94 26.29
N HIS A 97 0.63 -13.30 27.46
CA HIS A 97 1.03 -11.91 27.63
C HIS A 97 2.49 -11.69 27.19
N GLY A 98 2.74 -10.70 26.33
CA GLY A 98 4.05 -10.46 25.73
C GLY A 98 4.44 -11.41 24.60
N ILE A 99 3.59 -12.39 24.26
CA ILE A 99 3.79 -13.32 23.12
C ILE A 99 2.72 -13.07 22.04
N LEU A 100 1.46 -12.84 22.42
CA LEU A 100 0.34 -12.51 21.54
C LEU A 100 -0.27 -11.15 21.92
N TRP A 101 -0.90 -10.49 20.95
CA TRP A 101 -1.50 -9.16 21.10
C TRP A 101 -2.97 -9.12 20.71
N ASN A 102 -3.84 -9.81 21.44
CA ASN A 102 -5.30 -9.70 21.23
C ASN A 102 -5.91 -8.61 22.15
N THR A 103 -6.82 -7.78 21.64
CA THR A 103 -7.61 -6.82 22.44
C THR A 103 -8.85 -7.46 23.07
N GLN A 104 -9.32 -8.59 22.56
CA GLN A 104 -10.44 -9.38 23.10
C GLN A 104 -9.98 -10.34 24.20
N MET A 105 -9.05 -9.92 25.04
CA MET A 105 -8.75 -10.68 26.24
C MET A 105 -9.98 -10.63 27.16
N PRO A 106 -10.57 -11.77 27.57
CA PRO A 106 -11.48 -11.77 28.69
C PRO A 106 -10.74 -11.14 29.86
N GLU A 107 -11.36 -10.15 30.51
CA GLU A 107 -10.87 -9.69 31.80
C GLU A 107 -10.80 -10.92 32.72
N GLY A 108 -9.63 -11.18 33.31
CA GLY A 108 -9.56 -12.12 34.42
C GLY A 108 -10.54 -11.69 35.52
N PRO A 109 -10.89 -12.58 36.47
CA PRO A 109 -11.86 -12.28 37.54
C PRO A 109 -11.59 -10.97 38.31
N ASP A 110 -10.37 -10.44 38.26
CA ASP A 110 -9.94 -9.21 38.94
C ASP A 110 -9.69 -8.00 38.00
N GLY A 111 -10.15 -8.02 36.75
CA GLY A 111 -10.00 -6.88 35.83
C GLY A 111 -8.56 -6.63 35.32
N ALA A 112 -7.62 -7.51 35.64
CA ALA A 112 -6.25 -7.44 35.15
C ALA A 112 -6.13 -8.06 33.75
N LYS A 113 -5.74 -7.26 32.75
CA LYS A 113 -5.37 -7.73 31.40
C LYS A 113 -4.06 -8.56 31.38
N ASP A 114 -3.38 -8.66 32.53
CA ASP A 114 -2.03 -9.21 32.68
C ASP A 114 -1.95 -10.75 32.79
N GLN A 115 -3.08 -11.48 32.76
CA GLN A 115 -3.09 -12.93 33.03
C GLN A 115 -3.89 -13.77 32.03
N ALA A 116 -3.93 -13.37 30.76
CA ALA A 116 -4.52 -14.24 29.74
C ALA A 116 -3.69 -15.53 29.59
N VAL A 117 -4.30 -16.65 29.99
CA VAL A 117 -3.76 -18.00 29.85
C VAL A 117 -4.64 -18.76 28.86
N TRP A 118 -4.06 -19.20 27.73
CA TRP A 118 -4.82 -19.83 26.65
C TRP A 118 -4.37 -21.26 26.43
N LYS A 119 -5.28 -22.14 25.99
CA LYS A 119 -4.90 -23.47 25.53
C LYS A 119 -4.18 -23.36 24.19
N LEU A 120 -3.25 -24.27 23.93
CA LEU A 120 -2.52 -24.29 22.66
C LEU A 120 -3.46 -24.36 21.44
N ARG A 121 -4.56 -25.10 21.52
CA ARG A 121 -5.58 -25.14 20.46
C ARG A 121 -6.14 -23.75 20.10
N ASP A 122 -6.35 -22.89 21.09
CA ASP A 122 -6.94 -21.56 20.91
C ASP A 122 -5.90 -20.62 20.28
N ILE A 123 -4.65 -20.73 20.73
CA ILE A 123 -3.51 -20.01 20.14
C ILE A 123 -3.34 -20.38 18.66
N VAL A 124 -3.35 -21.67 18.33
CA VAL A 124 -3.22 -22.16 16.94
C VAL A 124 -4.36 -21.63 16.08
N THR A 125 -5.59 -21.65 16.58
CA THR A 125 -6.77 -21.19 15.86
C THR A 125 -6.69 -19.69 15.60
N PHE A 126 -6.40 -18.89 16.64
CA PHE A 126 -6.22 -17.45 16.54
C PHE A 126 -5.16 -17.05 15.51
N LEU A 127 -3.96 -17.65 15.58
CA LEU A 127 -2.89 -17.33 14.64
C LEU A 127 -3.25 -17.70 13.19
N ARG A 128 -3.99 -18.80 12.98
CA ARG A 128 -4.47 -19.17 11.64
C ARG A 128 -5.51 -18.19 11.11
N GLU A 129 -6.42 -17.72 11.95
CA GLU A 129 -7.41 -16.71 11.57
C GLU A 129 -6.75 -15.38 11.16
N VAL A 130 -5.72 -14.96 11.89
CA VAL A 130 -4.98 -13.72 11.62
C VAL A 130 -4.07 -13.84 10.39
N TYR A 131 -3.25 -14.91 10.30
CA TYR A 131 -2.14 -14.97 9.33
C TYR A 131 -2.38 -15.91 8.14
N VAL A 132 -3.44 -16.73 8.16
CA VAL A 132 -3.73 -17.75 7.13
C VAL A 132 -5.14 -17.55 6.54
N GLY A 133 -5.61 -16.31 6.51
CA GLY A 133 -6.91 -15.92 5.97
C GLY A 133 -6.91 -15.67 4.46
N LYS A 134 -7.81 -14.78 4.03
CA LYS A 134 -7.90 -14.26 2.64
C LYS A 134 -6.95 -13.11 2.34
N ILE A 135 -6.19 -12.67 3.34
CA ILE A 135 -5.14 -11.67 3.24
C ILE A 135 -3.88 -12.30 3.81
N ALA A 136 -2.76 -12.12 3.12
CA ALA A 136 -1.46 -12.61 3.51
C ALA A 136 -0.56 -11.42 3.89
N TYR A 137 0.24 -11.58 4.94
CA TYR A 137 1.09 -10.52 5.46
C TYR A 137 2.56 -10.95 5.45
N GLU A 138 3.42 -10.09 4.91
CA GLU A 138 4.87 -10.23 4.96
C GLU A 138 5.46 -8.96 5.55
N PHE A 139 5.93 -9.03 6.80
CA PHE A 139 6.51 -7.87 7.50
C PHE A 139 7.71 -8.24 8.39
N MET A 140 7.88 -9.53 8.70
CA MET A 140 8.97 -10.01 9.58
C MET A 140 10.37 -9.77 8.99
N HIS A 141 10.48 -9.54 7.67
CA HIS A 141 11.73 -9.18 7.01
C HIS A 141 12.18 -7.73 7.26
N SER A 142 11.29 -6.85 7.78
CA SER A 142 11.68 -5.47 8.11
C SER A 142 12.80 -5.50 9.17
N PRO A 143 13.88 -4.73 9.01
CA PRO A 143 14.95 -4.65 10.02
C PRO A 143 14.50 -3.94 11.30
N SER A 144 13.48 -3.09 11.22
CA SER A 144 12.98 -2.29 12.34
C SER A 144 12.11 -3.10 13.29
N LYS A 145 12.58 -3.28 14.53
CA LYS A 145 11.78 -3.92 15.60
C LYS A 145 10.44 -3.22 15.82
N SER A 146 10.43 -1.88 15.81
CA SER A 146 9.22 -1.10 16.05
C SER A 146 8.20 -1.28 14.94
N GLU A 147 8.62 -1.40 13.67
CA GLU A 147 7.69 -1.71 12.57
C GLU A 147 7.12 -3.12 12.70
N ARG A 148 7.97 -4.12 13.02
CA ARG A 148 7.49 -5.50 13.23
C ARG A 148 6.46 -5.56 14.36
N LEU A 149 6.75 -4.93 15.50
CA LEU A 149 5.81 -4.84 16.62
C LEU A 149 4.53 -4.10 16.25
N TRP A 150 4.64 -3.02 15.48
CA TRP A 150 3.47 -2.26 15.03
C TRP A 150 2.53 -3.12 14.19
N PHE A 151 3.07 -3.85 13.21
CA PHE A 151 2.28 -4.79 12.41
C PHE A 151 1.70 -5.91 13.26
N THR A 152 2.50 -6.52 14.14
CA THR A 152 2.01 -7.57 15.04
C THR A 152 0.85 -7.08 15.89
N HIS A 153 0.98 -5.91 16.53
CA HIS A 153 -0.09 -5.34 17.35
C HIS A 153 -1.30 -5.04 16.47
N LEU A 154 -1.14 -4.37 15.33
CA LEU A 154 -2.25 -4.03 14.45
C LEU A 154 -3.04 -5.26 14.00
N LEU A 155 -2.34 -6.31 13.56
CA LEU A 155 -2.96 -7.50 13.00
C LEU A 155 -3.63 -8.38 14.06
N GLU A 156 -3.02 -8.52 15.23
CA GLU A 156 -3.54 -9.36 16.31
C GLU A 156 -4.61 -8.65 17.15
N SER A 157 -4.57 -7.31 17.20
CA SER A 157 -5.54 -6.50 17.96
C SER A 157 -6.78 -6.12 17.17
N SER A 158 -6.72 -6.13 15.84
CA SER A 158 -7.86 -5.79 15.01
C SER A 158 -8.81 -6.98 14.96
N PRO A 159 -10.10 -6.82 15.30
CA PRO A 159 -11.07 -7.85 14.97
C PRO A 159 -11.07 -7.99 13.45
N TYR A 160 -10.62 -9.14 12.95
CA TYR A 160 -10.67 -9.51 11.53
C TYR A 160 -12.11 -9.43 10.96
N THR A 161 -13.07 -9.27 11.86
CA THR A 161 -14.52 -9.24 11.68
C THR A 161 -15.15 -7.91 12.12
N SER A 162 -14.44 -6.77 12.06
CA SER A 162 -15.13 -5.46 12.12
C SER A 162 -16.24 -5.47 11.06
N SER A 163 -17.48 -5.64 11.51
CA SER A 163 -18.60 -5.83 10.62
C SER A 163 -18.80 -4.53 9.87
N MET A 164 -18.43 -4.50 8.59
CA MET A 164 -18.78 -3.38 7.72
C MET A 164 -20.28 -3.16 7.84
N ASP A 165 -20.67 -1.90 8.02
CA ASP A 165 -22.08 -1.58 8.10
C ASP A 165 -22.77 -1.85 6.74
N ILE A 166 -24.09 -1.87 6.73
CA ILE A 166 -24.86 -2.16 5.52
C ILE A 166 -24.63 -1.07 4.45
N ALA A 167 -24.39 0.19 4.85
CA ALA A 167 -24.18 1.30 3.93
C ALA A 167 -22.82 1.18 3.23
N GLU A 168 -21.76 0.84 3.94
CA GLU A 168 -20.41 0.58 3.44
C GLU A 168 -20.40 -0.63 2.51
N LYS A 169 -21.14 -1.71 2.85
CA LYS A 169 -21.34 -2.86 1.98
C LYS A 169 -22.04 -2.47 0.68
N LYS A 170 -23.12 -1.69 0.75
CA LYS A 170 -23.84 -1.19 -0.43
C LYS A 170 -22.97 -0.28 -1.30
N LYS A 171 -22.17 0.59 -0.69
CA LYS A 171 -21.22 1.47 -1.40
C LYS A 171 -20.16 0.65 -2.14
N THR A 172 -19.58 -0.33 -1.46
CA THR A 172 -18.60 -1.25 -2.04
C THR A 172 -19.20 -2.03 -3.21
N TRP A 173 -20.38 -2.63 -3.01
CA TRP A 173 -21.10 -3.34 -4.06
C TRP A 173 -21.44 -2.46 -5.26
N SER A 174 -21.88 -1.21 -5.02
CA SER A 174 -22.22 -0.27 -6.09
C SER A 174 -21.01 0.06 -6.95
N LEU A 175 -19.82 0.23 -6.37
CA LEU A 175 -18.57 0.45 -7.13
C LEU A 175 -18.20 -0.78 -7.98
N LEU A 176 -18.33 -1.99 -7.42
CA LEU A 176 -18.08 -3.23 -8.17
C LEU A 176 -19.03 -3.37 -9.36
N ALA A 177 -20.35 -3.21 -9.11
CA ALA A 177 -21.37 -3.33 -10.13
C ALA A 177 -21.24 -2.27 -11.24
N ARG A 178 -20.87 -1.04 -10.88
CA ARG A 178 -20.60 0.04 -11.85
C ARG A 178 -19.40 -0.28 -12.73
N SER A 179 -18.30 -0.75 -12.15
CA SER A 179 -17.10 -1.15 -12.89
C SER A 179 -17.42 -2.23 -13.94
N GLU A 180 -18.10 -3.29 -13.51
CA GLU A 180 -18.49 -4.40 -14.40
C GLU A 180 -19.45 -3.92 -15.51
N THR A 181 -20.49 -3.16 -15.14
CA THR A 181 -21.46 -2.61 -16.10
C THR A 181 -20.79 -1.69 -17.13
N PHE A 182 -19.81 -0.90 -16.69
CA PHE A 182 -19.08 0.01 -17.55
C PHE A 182 -18.24 -0.74 -18.60
N ASP A 183 -17.53 -1.79 -18.20
CA ASP A 183 -16.76 -2.62 -19.13
C ASP A 183 -17.67 -3.36 -20.12
N HIS A 184 -18.80 -3.91 -19.66
CA HIS A 184 -19.82 -4.51 -20.53
C HIS A 184 -20.40 -3.48 -21.53
N PHE A 185 -20.67 -2.26 -21.09
CA PHE A 185 -21.15 -1.19 -21.97
C PHE A 185 -20.12 -0.84 -23.05
N LEU A 186 -18.85 -0.69 -22.67
CA LEU A 186 -17.77 -0.39 -23.62
C LEU A 186 -17.62 -1.52 -24.65
N GLN A 187 -17.67 -2.78 -24.22
CA GLN A 187 -17.63 -3.94 -25.12
C GLN A 187 -18.79 -3.93 -26.11
N ALA A 188 -20.01 -3.58 -25.67
CA ALA A 188 -21.19 -3.57 -26.52
C ALA A 188 -21.21 -2.39 -27.50
N LYS A 189 -20.81 -1.18 -27.07
CA LYS A 189 -20.89 0.04 -27.89
C LYS A 189 -19.65 0.31 -28.72
N PHE A 190 -18.49 -0.16 -28.27
CA PHE A 190 -17.21 0.06 -28.92
C PHE A 190 -16.42 -1.26 -29.03
N PRO A 191 -16.94 -2.25 -29.79
CA PRO A 191 -16.36 -3.60 -29.83
C PRO A 191 -14.90 -3.63 -30.33
N ASN A 192 -14.49 -2.65 -31.13
CA ASN A 192 -13.13 -2.54 -31.67
C ASN A 192 -12.17 -1.74 -30.75
N LEU A 193 -12.66 -1.19 -29.64
CA LEU A 193 -11.84 -0.44 -28.70
C LEU A 193 -11.03 -1.39 -27.82
N LYS A 194 -9.70 -1.27 -27.89
CA LYS A 194 -8.80 -1.87 -26.89
C LYS A 194 -8.90 -1.08 -25.58
N ARG A 195 -9.82 -1.48 -24.70
CA ARG A 195 -10.16 -0.75 -23.46
C ARG A 195 -9.28 -1.06 -22.24
N TYR A 196 -8.61 -2.22 -22.23
CA TYR A 196 -7.85 -2.72 -21.07
C TYR A 196 -8.67 -2.72 -19.77
N GLY A 197 -9.88 -3.32 -19.84
CA GLY A 197 -10.89 -3.32 -18.78
C GLY A 197 -10.40 -3.88 -17.45
N LEU A 198 -11.19 -3.64 -16.40
CA LEU A 198 -10.92 -4.05 -15.02
C LEU A 198 -11.62 -5.36 -14.64
N GLU A 199 -12.26 -6.03 -15.59
CA GLU A 199 -12.93 -7.33 -15.41
C GLU A 199 -12.02 -8.34 -14.69
N GLY A 200 -12.47 -8.85 -13.54
CA GLY A 200 -11.73 -9.75 -12.66
C GLY A 200 -10.81 -9.08 -11.63
N ALA A 201 -10.72 -7.75 -11.63
CA ALA A 201 -9.93 -6.94 -10.68
C ALA A 201 -10.70 -5.70 -10.16
N GLU A 202 -12.03 -5.75 -10.19
CA GLU A 202 -12.95 -4.65 -9.83
C GLU A 202 -12.75 -4.19 -8.37
N SER A 203 -12.27 -5.07 -7.50
CA SER A 203 -11.93 -4.79 -6.10
C SER A 203 -10.89 -3.68 -5.94
N MET A 204 -10.15 -3.35 -7.01
CA MET A 204 -9.25 -2.19 -7.06
C MET A 204 -10.00 -0.88 -6.77
N LEU A 205 -11.23 -0.69 -7.28
CA LEU A 205 -11.95 0.58 -7.09
C LEU A 205 -12.40 0.78 -5.64
N PRO A 206 -13.05 -0.18 -4.96
CA PRO A 206 -13.31 -0.06 -3.52
C PRO A 206 -12.05 0.14 -2.68
N ALA A 207 -10.94 -0.53 -3.02
CA ALA A 207 -9.66 -0.37 -2.32
C ALA A 207 -9.13 1.07 -2.43
N LEU A 208 -9.08 1.63 -3.64
CA LEU A 208 -8.68 3.02 -3.88
C LEU A 208 -9.62 4.02 -3.23
N ASN A 209 -10.94 3.81 -3.33
CA ASN A 209 -11.92 4.67 -2.70
C ASN A 209 -11.75 4.70 -1.17
N THR A 210 -11.46 3.55 -0.57
CA THR A 210 -11.18 3.43 0.87
C THR A 210 -9.89 4.15 1.22
N LEU A 211 -8.83 3.96 0.42
CA LEU A 211 -7.56 4.66 0.59
C LEU A 211 -7.74 6.18 0.55
N PHE A 212 -8.46 6.71 -0.43
CA PHE A 212 -8.71 8.15 -0.57
C PHE A 212 -9.54 8.70 0.60
N SER A 213 -10.55 7.94 1.05
CA SER A 213 -11.35 8.27 2.23
C SER A 213 -10.50 8.33 3.51
N ILE A 214 -9.66 7.33 3.75
CA ILE A 214 -8.75 7.30 4.92
C ILE A 214 -7.75 8.45 4.85
N ALA A 215 -7.14 8.69 3.68
CA ALA A 215 -6.20 9.80 3.49
C ALA A 215 -6.87 11.16 3.76
N ALA A 216 -8.08 11.38 3.26
CA ALA A 216 -8.84 12.62 3.49
C ALA A 216 -9.17 12.82 4.98
N LYS A 217 -9.61 11.76 5.67
CA LYS A 217 -9.87 11.79 7.12
C LYS A 217 -8.60 12.02 7.94
N ALA A 218 -7.45 11.51 7.48
CA ALA A 218 -6.15 11.75 8.07
C ALA A 218 -5.59 13.17 7.79
N GLY A 219 -6.28 14.00 7.01
CA GLY A 219 -5.88 15.38 6.72
C GLY A 219 -4.89 15.54 5.58
N VAL A 220 -4.71 14.50 4.74
CA VAL A 220 -3.99 14.59 3.47
C VAL A 220 -4.79 15.46 2.50
N GLU A 221 -4.11 16.42 1.87
CA GLU A 221 -4.76 17.42 1.00
C GLU A 221 -4.58 17.08 -0.48
N ASN A 222 -3.50 16.37 -0.84
CA ASN A 222 -3.21 15.99 -2.22
C ASN A 222 -2.80 14.52 -2.34
N ILE A 223 -3.34 13.83 -3.33
CA ILE A 223 -2.87 12.52 -3.78
C ILE A 223 -2.32 12.69 -5.18
N VAL A 224 -1.07 12.30 -5.40
CA VAL A 224 -0.49 12.16 -6.74
C VAL A 224 -0.48 10.68 -7.08
N ALA A 225 -1.30 10.30 -8.06
CA ALA A 225 -1.46 8.92 -8.49
C ALA A 225 -0.84 8.69 -9.86
N CYS A 226 -0.30 7.49 -10.09
CA CYS A 226 0.02 6.99 -11.42
C CYS A 226 -0.47 5.55 -11.58
N MET A 227 -0.83 5.18 -12.80
CA MET A 227 -1.29 3.82 -13.11
C MET A 227 -1.04 3.47 -14.57
N PRO A 228 -0.90 2.17 -14.90
CA PRO A 228 -0.88 1.70 -16.28
C PRO A 228 -2.30 1.71 -16.87
N HIS A 229 -2.46 1.11 -18.05
CA HIS A 229 -3.73 0.98 -18.76
C HIS A 229 -4.83 0.15 -18.05
N ARG A 230 -4.50 -0.78 -17.15
CA ARG A 230 -5.45 -1.77 -16.60
C ARG A 230 -6.49 -1.09 -15.71
N GLY A 231 -7.76 -1.13 -16.13
CA GLY A 231 -8.88 -0.51 -15.42
C GLY A 231 -8.81 1.01 -15.30
N ARG A 232 -7.98 1.66 -16.12
CA ARG A 232 -7.79 3.12 -16.07
C ARG A 232 -9.07 3.88 -16.38
N LEU A 233 -9.82 3.43 -17.39
CA LEU A 233 -11.06 4.09 -17.78
C LEU A 233 -12.10 3.99 -16.65
N SER A 234 -12.23 2.83 -16.01
CA SER A 234 -13.10 2.63 -14.84
C SER A 234 -12.68 3.53 -13.67
N LEU A 235 -11.38 3.65 -13.36
CA LEU A 235 -10.92 4.57 -12.32
C LEU A 235 -11.29 6.03 -12.64
N LEU A 236 -11.03 6.44 -13.88
CA LEU A 236 -11.28 7.80 -14.35
C LEU A 236 -12.76 8.18 -14.24
N THR A 237 -13.66 7.32 -14.72
CA THR A 237 -15.10 7.61 -14.74
C THR A 237 -15.75 7.40 -13.38
N ASP A 238 -15.41 6.33 -12.66
CA ASP A 238 -16.14 5.97 -11.45
C ASP A 238 -15.68 6.70 -10.19
N LEU A 239 -14.37 6.97 -10.05
CA LEU A 239 -13.82 7.68 -8.89
C LEU A 239 -13.31 9.07 -9.22
N LEU A 240 -12.65 9.27 -10.36
CA LEU A 240 -12.01 10.55 -10.69
C LEU A 240 -12.91 11.50 -11.51
N GLN A 241 -14.21 11.24 -11.52
CA GLN A 241 -15.26 12.11 -12.07
C GLN A 241 -15.01 12.57 -13.51
N LEU A 242 -14.27 11.78 -14.31
CA LEU A 242 -14.11 12.06 -15.73
C LEU A 242 -15.47 11.88 -16.41
N SER A 243 -15.92 12.92 -17.11
CA SER A 243 -17.20 12.89 -17.83
C SER A 243 -17.24 11.73 -18.84
N PRO A 244 -18.25 10.84 -18.75
CA PRO A 244 -18.44 9.80 -19.76
C PRO A 244 -18.58 10.39 -21.17
N THR A 245 -19.21 11.56 -21.32
CA THR A 245 -19.33 12.26 -22.61
C THR A 245 -17.97 12.63 -23.17
N ALA A 246 -17.07 13.16 -22.35
CA ALA A 246 -15.70 13.50 -22.76
C ALA A 246 -14.92 12.24 -23.16
N LEU A 247 -15.06 11.16 -22.39
CA LEU A 247 -14.46 9.87 -22.73
C LEU A 247 -14.98 9.33 -24.07
N PHE A 248 -16.29 9.36 -24.30
CA PHE A 248 -16.88 8.86 -25.54
C PHE A 248 -16.53 9.73 -26.76
N HIS A 249 -16.39 11.05 -26.56
CA HIS A 249 -15.85 11.95 -27.59
C HIS A 249 -14.45 11.51 -28.01
N LYS A 250 -13.59 11.24 -27.03
CA LYS A 250 -12.22 10.76 -27.28
C LYS A 250 -12.18 9.39 -27.94
N ILE A 251 -13.01 8.44 -27.50
CA ILE A 251 -13.12 7.10 -28.11
C ILE A 251 -13.52 7.18 -29.58
N LYS A 252 -14.34 8.16 -29.97
CA LYS A 252 -14.73 8.42 -31.36
C LYS A 252 -13.67 9.16 -32.19
N GLY A 253 -12.51 9.45 -31.62
CA GLY A 253 -11.40 10.15 -32.30
C GLY A 253 -11.40 11.66 -32.10
N GLY A 254 -12.30 12.21 -31.28
CA GLY A 254 -12.30 13.62 -30.93
C GLY A 254 -11.12 13.98 -30.01
N SER A 255 -10.75 15.26 -29.99
CA SER A 255 -9.71 15.77 -29.10
C SER A 255 -10.17 15.84 -27.64
N GLU A 256 -9.27 15.53 -26.70
CA GLU A 256 -9.42 15.71 -25.26
C GLU A 256 -9.02 17.13 -24.79
N VAL A 257 -8.37 17.88 -25.68
CA VAL A 257 -7.95 19.27 -25.48
C VAL A 257 -8.61 20.17 -26.52
N PRO A 258 -8.93 21.42 -26.17
CA PRO A 258 -9.43 22.39 -27.15
C PRO A 258 -8.52 22.47 -28.39
N GLU A 259 -9.10 22.35 -29.58
CA GLU A 259 -8.37 22.25 -30.86
C GLU A 259 -7.55 23.51 -31.19
N ASP A 260 -8.01 24.66 -30.69
CA ASP A 260 -7.36 25.97 -30.80
C ASP A 260 -5.99 26.01 -30.11
N LEU A 261 -5.72 25.11 -29.16
CA LEU A 261 -4.42 24.99 -28.51
C LEU A 261 -3.36 24.29 -29.39
N GLY A 262 -3.74 23.69 -30.53
CA GLY A 262 -2.81 23.03 -31.46
C GLY A 262 -2.06 21.84 -30.85
N ALA A 263 -2.57 21.27 -29.77
CA ALA A 263 -1.92 20.19 -29.05
C ALA A 263 -2.12 18.84 -29.75
N THR A 264 -1.06 18.04 -29.84
CA THR A 264 -1.17 16.64 -30.27
C THR A 264 -1.71 15.81 -29.12
N ALA A 265 -2.89 15.24 -29.34
CA ALA A 265 -3.56 14.35 -28.41
C ALA A 265 -2.85 13.00 -28.22
N ASP A 266 -3.27 12.22 -27.23
CA ASP A 266 -2.73 10.88 -26.94
C ASP A 266 -3.83 9.80 -26.97
N VAL A 267 -3.52 8.52 -26.74
CA VAL A 267 -4.50 7.43 -26.71
C VAL A 267 -5.34 7.44 -25.43
N THR A 268 -6.52 6.79 -25.47
CA THR A 268 -7.47 6.73 -24.35
C THR A 268 -6.86 6.18 -23.06
N SER A 269 -5.93 5.24 -23.16
CA SER A 269 -5.23 4.65 -22.02
C SER A 269 -4.25 5.59 -21.32
N HIS A 270 -4.02 6.81 -21.83
CA HIS A 270 -3.13 7.81 -21.24
C HIS A 270 -3.88 9.00 -20.63
N LEU A 271 -5.22 9.03 -20.75
CA LEU A 271 -6.06 10.11 -20.22
C LEU A 271 -5.86 10.32 -18.73
N ALA A 272 -5.90 11.57 -18.27
CA ALA A 272 -5.74 11.93 -16.87
C ALA A 272 -6.97 12.69 -16.37
N SER A 273 -7.11 12.72 -15.04
CA SER A 273 -8.08 13.58 -14.36
C SER A 273 -7.46 14.08 -13.06
N SER A 274 -7.86 15.27 -12.62
CA SER A 274 -7.39 15.85 -11.37
C SER A 274 -8.53 16.49 -10.56
N PRO A 275 -9.55 15.72 -10.14
CA PRO A 275 -10.69 16.26 -9.42
C PRO A 275 -10.35 16.56 -7.96
N THR A 276 -11.25 17.30 -7.33
CA THR A 276 -11.30 17.48 -5.89
C THR A 276 -12.48 16.67 -5.36
N LEU A 277 -12.20 15.71 -4.48
CA LEU A 277 -13.17 14.75 -3.96
C LEU A 277 -13.52 15.10 -2.50
N GLN A 278 -14.80 14.97 -2.15
CA GLN A 278 -15.27 15.13 -0.77
C GLN A 278 -15.63 13.76 -0.19
N TYR A 279 -15.20 13.50 1.05
CA TYR A 279 -15.50 12.28 1.79
C TYR A 279 -16.15 12.62 3.13
N ASP A 280 -17.11 11.80 3.55
CA ASP A 280 -17.80 11.98 4.83
C ASP A 280 -16.81 11.81 6.00
N GLY A 281 -16.89 12.70 6.99
CA GLY A 281 -15.99 12.74 8.14
C GLY A 281 -14.60 13.33 7.86
N ALA A 282 -14.28 13.72 6.62
CA ALA A 282 -13.06 14.47 6.32
C ALA A 282 -13.29 15.98 6.54
N ALA A 283 -12.37 16.65 7.21
CA ALA A 283 -12.46 18.08 7.51
C ALA A 283 -12.30 18.98 6.27
N LYS A 284 -11.59 18.50 5.24
CA LYS A 284 -11.35 19.19 3.98
C LYS A 284 -11.49 18.23 2.80
N PRO A 285 -11.85 18.70 1.60
CA PRO A 285 -11.80 17.88 0.40
C PRO A 285 -10.34 17.54 0.04
N ILE A 286 -10.16 16.44 -0.68
CA ILE A 286 -8.86 15.94 -1.11
C ILE A 286 -8.70 16.07 -2.62
N HIS A 287 -7.58 16.63 -3.06
CA HIS A 287 -7.28 16.78 -4.50
C HIS A 287 -6.52 15.55 -5.00
N VAL A 288 -7.09 14.80 -5.94
CA VAL A 288 -6.47 13.58 -6.48
C VAL A 288 -6.03 13.84 -7.91
N SER A 289 -4.74 13.75 -8.21
CA SER A 289 -4.18 13.99 -9.54
C SER A 289 -3.61 12.69 -10.12
N LEU A 290 -4.33 12.09 -11.06
CA LEU A 290 -3.80 10.98 -11.86
C LEU A 290 -2.96 11.54 -13.01
N LEU A 291 -1.73 11.07 -13.16
CA LEU A 291 -0.82 11.55 -14.21
C LEU A 291 -1.06 10.88 -15.55
N GLN A 292 -0.86 11.66 -16.62
CA GLN A 292 -0.68 11.13 -17.97
C GLN A 292 0.64 10.36 -18.01
N ASN A 293 0.66 9.25 -18.74
CA ASN A 293 1.84 8.40 -18.88
C ASN A 293 1.92 7.84 -20.30
N PRO A 294 3.13 7.58 -20.83
CA PRO A 294 3.28 6.85 -22.08
C PRO A 294 2.95 5.35 -21.89
N SER A 295 2.94 4.61 -23.00
CA SER A 295 2.79 3.15 -23.01
C SER A 295 3.97 2.40 -22.36
N HIS A 296 5.12 3.07 -22.16
CA HIS A 296 6.28 2.51 -21.47
C HIS A 296 5.93 2.31 -19.99
N LEU A 297 5.58 1.07 -19.64
CA LEU A 297 5.13 0.72 -18.29
C LEU A 297 6.18 1.12 -17.25
N GLU A 298 5.71 1.52 -16.08
CA GLU A 298 6.52 1.94 -14.91
C GLU A 298 7.35 3.23 -15.08
N ALA A 299 7.53 3.75 -16.31
CA ALA A 299 8.27 5.00 -16.55
C ALA A 299 7.67 6.23 -15.84
N ILE A 300 6.38 6.17 -15.50
CA ILE A 300 5.67 7.24 -14.79
C ILE A 300 5.95 7.25 -13.28
N ASN A 301 6.43 6.16 -12.69
CA ASN A 301 6.61 6.03 -11.23
C ASN A 301 7.54 7.11 -10.64
N PRO A 302 8.77 7.34 -11.17
CA PRO A 302 9.64 8.39 -10.64
C PRO A 302 9.07 9.79 -10.89
N VAL A 303 8.32 9.99 -11.98
CA VAL A 303 7.65 11.27 -12.29
C VAL A 303 6.56 11.57 -11.26
N ALA A 304 5.76 10.56 -10.87
CA ALA A 304 4.75 10.68 -9.84
C ALA A 304 5.36 11.02 -8.48
N MET A 305 6.44 10.33 -8.12
CA MET A 305 7.21 10.62 -6.90
C MET A 305 7.76 12.05 -6.92
N GLY A 306 8.36 12.48 -8.03
CA GLY A 306 8.89 13.83 -8.21
C GLY A 306 7.80 14.93 -8.11
N LYS A 307 6.62 14.70 -8.71
CA LYS A 307 5.49 15.64 -8.59
C LYS A 307 4.93 15.69 -7.16
N ALA A 308 4.80 14.55 -6.49
CA ALA A 308 4.40 14.50 -5.08
C ALA A 308 5.38 15.28 -4.22
N ARG A 309 6.68 15.05 -4.44
CA ARG A 309 7.78 15.75 -3.78
C ARG A 309 7.72 17.25 -3.97
N ALA A 310 7.48 17.71 -5.21
CA ALA A 310 7.36 19.13 -5.51
C ALA A 310 6.15 19.78 -4.81
N LYS A 311 4.99 19.08 -4.76
CA LYS A 311 3.82 19.55 -4.02
C LYS A 311 4.07 19.60 -2.50
N GLN A 312 4.73 18.59 -1.94
CA GLN A 312 5.15 18.60 -0.53
C GLN A 312 6.05 19.79 -0.25
N PHE A 313 6.99 20.07 -1.14
CA PHE A 313 7.89 21.20 -1.01
C PHE A 313 7.13 22.52 -0.90
N ALA A 314 6.12 22.73 -1.77
CA ALA A 314 5.29 23.93 -1.75
C ALA A 314 4.44 24.05 -0.48
N LEU A 315 3.82 22.96 -0.03
CA LEU A 315 2.90 22.98 1.12
C LEU A 315 3.61 22.98 2.48
N VAL A 316 4.75 22.29 2.60
CA VAL A 316 5.52 22.21 3.85
C VAL A 316 6.26 23.51 4.15
N ARG A 317 6.53 24.36 3.14
CA ARG A 317 7.11 25.69 3.35
C ARG A 317 6.25 26.55 4.28
N ASP A 318 4.94 26.44 4.14
CA ASP A 318 3.96 27.27 4.84
C ASP A 318 3.29 26.49 6.00
N ALA A 319 3.73 25.26 6.27
CA ALA A 319 3.17 24.37 7.29
C ALA A 319 3.82 24.56 8.67
N ALA A 320 3.18 23.99 9.69
CA ALA A 320 3.70 23.96 11.05
C ALA A 320 5.08 23.26 11.12
N PRO A 321 5.96 23.63 12.07
CA PRO A 321 7.31 23.09 12.18
C PRO A 321 7.39 21.56 12.34
N ASP A 322 6.33 20.93 12.81
CA ASP A 322 6.19 19.49 13.03
C ASP A 322 5.65 18.73 11.81
N CYS A 323 5.23 19.42 10.74
CA CYS A 323 4.75 18.81 9.51
C CYS A 323 5.87 18.02 8.81
N ALA A 324 5.69 16.71 8.70
CA ALA A 324 6.60 15.81 8.00
C ALA A 324 6.21 15.62 6.53
N LEU A 325 7.13 15.04 5.77
CA LEU A 325 6.86 14.56 4.42
C LEU A 325 5.83 13.43 4.50
N GLY A 326 4.84 13.44 3.61
CA GLY A 326 3.72 12.49 3.63
C GLY A 326 2.47 12.99 4.36
N ASP A 327 2.59 13.94 5.30
CA ASP A 327 1.44 14.40 6.12
C ASP A 327 0.34 15.08 5.26
N LYS A 328 0.75 15.83 4.22
CA LYS A 328 -0.17 16.62 3.38
C LYS A 328 -0.30 16.12 1.95
N VAL A 329 0.68 15.37 1.46
CA VAL A 329 0.68 14.87 0.09
C VAL A 329 1.14 13.42 0.08
N MET A 330 0.34 12.57 -0.54
CA MET A 330 0.60 11.14 -0.69
C MET A 330 0.92 10.81 -2.15
N CYS A 331 1.84 9.87 -2.36
CA CYS A 331 2.10 9.26 -3.67
C CYS A 331 1.48 7.85 -3.72
N VAL A 332 0.67 7.58 -4.74
CA VAL A 332 0.03 6.28 -4.96
C VAL A 332 0.43 5.75 -6.34
N GLN A 333 1.01 4.56 -6.39
CA GLN A 333 1.51 3.96 -7.61
C GLN A 333 0.80 2.64 -7.87
N LEU A 334 0.13 2.53 -9.02
CA LEU A 334 -0.50 1.31 -9.47
C LEU A 334 0.39 0.64 -10.51
N HIS A 335 0.44 -0.68 -10.48
CA HIS A 335 1.33 -1.48 -11.32
C HIS A 335 0.61 -2.69 -11.90
N GLY A 336 1.14 -3.21 -13.00
CA GLY A 336 0.88 -4.60 -13.41
C GLY A 336 1.98 -5.50 -12.85
N ASP A 337 1.62 -6.72 -12.44
CA ASP A 337 2.53 -7.72 -11.86
C ASP A 337 3.81 -7.99 -12.67
N ALA A 338 3.69 -8.21 -13.99
CA ALA A 338 4.85 -8.46 -14.84
C ALA A 338 5.75 -7.23 -15.01
N ALA A 339 5.14 -6.04 -15.12
CA ALA A 339 5.90 -4.81 -15.32
C ALA A 339 6.61 -4.39 -14.03
N PHE A 340 5.95 -4.56 -12.89
CA PHE A 340 6.51 -4.30 -11.56
C PHE A 340 7.80 -5.08 -11.31
N THR A 341 7.84 -6.34 -11.74
CA THR A 341 9.01 -7.22 -11.56
C THR A 341 10.03 -7.13 -12.70
N GLY A 342 9.60 -6.75 -13.90
CA GLY A 342 10.45 -6.77 -15.10
C GLY A 342 11.11 -5.45 -15.46
N GLN A 343 10.60 -4.31 -14.99
CA GLN A 343 11.14 -2.98 -15.34
C GLN A 343 12.10 -2.46 -14.28
N GLY A 344 13.37 -2.26 -14.63
CA GLY A 344 14.41 -1.79 -13.71
C GLY A 344 14.11 -0.45 -13.04
N VAL A 345 13.35 0.43 -13.71
CA VAL A 345 12.92 1.73 -13.17
C VAL A 345 12.10 1.60 -11.88
N VAL A 346 11.44 0.45 -11.64
CA VAL A 346 10.73 0.17 -10.39
C VAL A 346 11.72 0.10 -9.23
N MET A 347 12.79 -0.69 -9.37
CA MET A 347 13.83 -0.83 -8.35
C MET A 347 14.61 0.46 -8.16
N GLU A 348 14.91 1.19 -9.24
CA GLU A 348 15.52 2.53 -9.14
C GLU A 348 14.63 3.47 -8.32
N THR A 349 13.32 3.48 -8.58
CA THR A 349 12.36 4.33 -7.86
C THR A 349 12.22 3.91 -6.39
N LEU A 350 12.19 2.61 -6.09
CA LEU A 350 12.22 2.11 -4.71
C LEU A 350 13.51 2.53 -3.99
N GLY A 351 14.65 2.54 -4.68
CA GLY A 351 15.92 3.05 -4.16
C GLY A 351 15.86 4.54 -3.78
N LEU A 352 15.02 5.34 -4.45
CA LEU A 352 14.80 6.76 -4.12
C LEU A 352 13.91 6.98 -2.88
N SER A 353 13.14 5.97 -2.46
CA SER A 353 12.07 6.12 -1.46
C SER A 353 12.54 6.69 -0.11
N ASN A 354 13.76 6.35 0.32
CA ASN A 354 14.36 6.80 1.58
C ASN A 354 15.55 7.74 1.40
N LEU A 355 15.85 8.15 0.16
CA LEU A 355 16.94 9.08 -0.09
C LEU A 355 16.54 10.53 0.26
N PRO A 356 17.37 11.26 1.02
CA PRO A 356 17.27 12.71 1.15
C PRO A 356 17.00 13.40 -0.17
N HIS A 357 16.12 14.40 -0.14
CA HIS A 357 15.71 15.23 -1.29
C HIS A 357 14.79 14.55 -2.31
N TYR A 358 14.75 13.22 -2.36
CA TYR A 358 13.87 12.45 -3.25
C TYR A 358 12.65 11.89 -2.53
N THR A 359 12.82 11.44 -1.28
CA THR A 359 11.76 10.81 -0.50
C THR A 359 10.49 11.65 -0.43
N THR A 360 9.36 10.97 -0.64
CA THR A 360 8.01 11.52 -0.45
C THR A 360 7.41 11.17 0.90
N GLY A 361 8.21 10.64 1.85
CA GLY A 361 7.68 10.12 3.12
C GLY A 361 6.97 8.77 2.96
N GLY A 362 7.31 8.01 1.91
CA GLY A 362 6.66 6.77 1.52
C GLY A 362 5.75 6.93 0.30
N SER A 363 5.45 5.82 -0.35
CA SER A 363 4.49 5.68 -1.43
C SER A 363 3.67 4.41 -1.21
N ILE A 364 2.39 4.45 -1.59
CA ILE A 364 1.52 3.28 -1.53
C ILE A 364 1.54 2.62 -2.89
N HIS A 365 1.88 1.34 -2.94
CA HIS A 365 1.96 0.56 -4.15
C HIS A 365 0.80 -0.43 -4.22
N ILE A 366 0.06 -0.45 -5.32
CA ILE A 366 -1.02 -1.40 -5.59
C ILE A 366 -0.66 -2.14 -6.88
N VAL A 367 -0.36 -3.43 -6.76
CA VAL A 367 -0.09 -4.28 -7.91
C VAL A 367 -1.38 -5.00 -8.28
N VAL A 368 -1.90 -4.72 -9.47
CA VAL A 368 -3.03 -5.47 -10.04
C VAL A 368 -2.48 -6.79 -10.56
N ASN A 369 -2.41 -7.79 -9.68
CA ASN A 369 -1.89 -9.11 -9.99
C ASN A 369 -2.99 -10.01 -10.54
N ASN A 370 -3.11 -10.03 -11.87
CA ASN A 370 -3.99 -10.91 -12.63
C ASN A 370 -3.28 -12.20 -13.11
N LYS A 371 -2.05 -12.48 -12.62
CA LYS A 371 -1.24 -13.68 -12.93
C LYS A 371 -0.90 -13.90 -14.40
N LEU A 372 -1.10 -12.88 -15.24
CA LEU A 372 -0.89 -12.96 -16.68
C LEU A 372 -0.37 -11.64 -17.24
N SER A 373 0.62 -11.72 -18.12
CA SER A 373 1.06 -10.61 -18.95
C SER A 373 1.06 -10.99 -20.42
N ALA A 374 0.15 -10.38 -21.18
CA ALA A 374 -0.13 -10.70 -22.58
C ALA A 374 -0.33 -12.22 -22.78
N GLN A 375 0.62 -12.91 -23.42
CA GLN A 375 0.57 -14.35 -23.68
C GLN A 375 1.35 -15.20 -22.65
N ARG A 376 1.93 -14.59 -21.60
CA ARG A 376 2.75 -15.30 -20.62
C ARG A 376 2.07 -15.33 -19.26
N THR A 377 2.02 -16.51 -18.67
CA THR A 377 1.68 -16.68 -17.25
C THR A 377 2.82 -16.14 -16.40
N THR A 378 2.51 -15.20 -15.52
CA THR A 378 3.41 -14.77 -14.46
C THR A 378 3.25 -15.74 -13.30
N TYR A 379 4.11 -16.75 -13.27
CA TYR A 379 4.35 -17.48 -12.04
C TYR A 379 5.14 -16.56 -11.11
N ILE A 380 4.44 -15.71 -10.35
CA ILE A 380 5.01 -15.23 -9.10
C ILE A 380 4.99 -16.42 -8.17
N ASN A 381 6.01 -17.27 -8.28
CA ASN A 381 6.37 -18.14 -7.19
C ASN A 381 6.62 -17.21 -6.00
N TYR A 382 5.89 -17.39 -4.91
CA TYR A 382 6.24 -16.82 -3.60
C TYR A 382 7.55 -17.42 -3.04
N GLY A 383 8.46 -17.87 -3.92
CA GLY A 383 9.83 -18.19 -3.64
C GLY A 383 10.66 -16.93 -3.79
N LEU A 384 10.92 -16.30 -2.64
CA LEU A 384 12.09 -15.47 -2.34
C LEU A 384 12.79 -14.90 -3.58
N ILE A 385 12.52 -13.63 -3.90
CA ILE A 385 13.60 -12.78 -4.41
C ILE A 385 14.52 -12.59 -3.20
N PRO A 386 15.74 -13.15 -3.18
CA PRO A 386 16.68 -12.84 -2.13
C PRO A 386 17.06 -11.37 -2.30
N TRP A 387 16.57 -10.52 -1.40
CA TRP A 387 17.09 -9.18 -1.20
C TRP A 387 18.50 -9.34 -0.62
N GLY A 388 19.50 -9.30 -1.49
CA GLY A 388 20.92 -9.26 -1.14
C GLY A 388 21.40 -7.84 -0.85
#